data_AF-A0A6C0IVY5-F1
#
_entry.id   AF-A0A6C0IVY5-F1
#
_cell.length_a   1.000
_cell.length_b   1.000
_cell.length_c   1.000
_cell.angle_alpha   90.00
_cell.angle_beta   90.00
_cell.angle_gamma   90.00
#
_symmetry.space_group_name_H-M   'P 1'
#
loop_
_entity.id
_entity.type
_entity.pdbx_description
1 polymer ?
#
loop_
_entity_poly.entity_id
_entity_poly.type
_entity_poly.pdbx_seq_one_letter_code
_entity_poly.pdbx_strand_id
1 'polypeptide(L)'
;MDFLKNVDISKILIPVLAVFVQIYGSRLQPKLPTNIMNLFNNNYFRFIIILLITYLSSKNLQQSLIITVIFLFLTSLATTQESYENMISSAEGKVINVGSGGPTKTIRVNFNLDEYSISNEPYNKQNPNWSDRFDVKKINSNTIEVKRTDASVRWGQNLQFFAKRILSPEDIGHLLDCKNPESMRCLNFCYNKGLNSSFCKDMFPKEAKDCLNITNKANRLDCFVEKCNTSENISKPSCQILNIRKSVRDEIKEKINKYRNP
;
A
#
# COMPACT_ATOMS: atom_id res chain seq x y z
N MET A 1 48.56 -0.12 -16.21
CA MET A 1 47.53 0.73 -15.56
C MET A 1 47.02 1.79 -16.55
N ASP A 2 46.83 1.45 -17.83
CA ASP A 2 46.58 2.44 -18.90
C ASP A 2 45.18 2.38 -19.50
N PHE A 3 44.36 1.39 -19.10
CA PHE A 3 43.01 1.22 -19.63
C PHE A 3 42.01 2.25 -19.09
N LEU A 4 42.30 2.87 -17.93
CA LEU A 4 41.43 3.87 -17.31
C LEU A 4 41.69 5.31 -17.77
N LYS A 5 42.71 5.54 -18.62
CA LYS A 5 43.10 6.88 -19.07
C LYS A 5 42.37 7.36 -20.33
N ASN A 6 41.75 6.45 -21.08
CA ASN A 6 41.16 6.74 -22.40
C ASN A 6 39.64 6.52 -22.49
N VAL A 7 38.98 6.19 -21.39
CA VAL A 7 37.51 6.16 -21.38
C VAL A 7 37.03 7.57 -21.08
N ASP A 8 36.63 8.30 -22.13
CA ASP A 8 35.80 9.50 -21.99
C ASP A 8 34.46 9.07 -21.35
N ILE A 9 34.42 9.07 -20.02
CA ILE A 9 33.29 8.61 -19.21
C ILE A 9 31.99 9.29 -19.69
N SER A 10 32.06 10.55 -20.11
CA SER A 10 30.92 11.30 -20.67
C SER A 10 30.33 10.69 -21.96
N LYS A 11 31.15 10.13 -22.85
CA LYS A 11 30.71 9.57 -24.14
C LYS A 11 29.95 8.25 -23.99
N ILE A 12 30.29 7.44 -22.99
CA ILE A 12 29.60 6.18 -22.70
C ILE A 12 28.43 6.41 -21.74
N LEU A 13 28.61 7.30 -20.75
CA LEU A 13 27.63 7.49 -19.69
C LEU A 13 26.35 8.17 -20.21
N ILE A 14 26.43 9.16 -21.10
CA ILE A 14 25.24 9.85 -21.64
C ILE A 14 24.28 8.90 -22.38
N PRO A 15 24.71 8.07 -23.35
CA PRO A 15 23.80 7.15 -24.04
C PRO A 15 23.26 6.05 -23.10
N VAL A 16 24.08 5.55 -22.17
CA VAL A 16 23.61 4.60 -21.15
C VAL A 16 22.53 5.24 -20.27
N LEU A 17 22.76 6.47 -19.81
CA LEU A 17 21.78 7.21 -19.02
C LEU A 17 20.49 7.48 -19.80
N ALA A 18 20.59 7.82 -21.08
CA ALA A 18 19.43 8.06 -21.94
C ALA A 18 18.57 6.80 -22.10
N VAL A 19 19.20 5.63 -22.30
CA VAL A 19 18.49 4.34 -22.36
C VAL A 19 17.83 4.02 -21.02
N PHE A 20 18.54 4.21 -19.90
CA PHE A 20 17.95 4.04 -18.57
C PHE A 20 16.78 5.00 -18.34
N VAL A 21 16.90 6.28 -18.70
CA VAL A 21 15.81 7.26 -18.57
C VAL A 21 14.63 6.89 -19.47
N GLN A 22 14.85 6.33 -20.65
CA GLN A 22 13.76 5.88 -21.53
C GLN A 22 13.04 4.65 -20.98
N ILE A 23 13.78 3.65 -20.50
CA ILE A 23 13.22 2.44 -19.91
C ILE A 23 12.44 2.79 -18.63
N TYR A 24 13.06 3.55 -17.73
CA TYR A 24 12.49 3.89 -16.43
C TYR A 24 11.56 5.11 -16.44
N GLY A 25 11.56 5.90 -17.52
CA GLY A 25 10.65 7.03 -17.74
C GLY A 25 9.36 6.63 -18.46
N SER A 26 9.35 5.49 -19.17
CA SER A 26 8.13 4.89 -19.68
C SER A 26 7.28 4.33 -18.53
N ARG A 27 5.95 4.24 -18.71
CA ARG A 27 5.02 3.67 -17.71
C ARG A 27 5.25 2.20 -17.35
N LEU A 28 6.28 1.57 -17.94
CA LEU A 28 6.67 0.17 -17.73
C LEU A 28 7.86 0.07 -16.79
N GLN A 29 7.92 0.88 -15.73
CA GLN A 29 9.05 0.87 -14.81
C GLN A 29 9.20 -0.51 -14.16
N PRO A 30 10.24 -1.29 -14.51
CA PRO A 30 10.40 -2.63 -13.99
C PRO A 30 10.73 -2.56 -12.49
N LYS A 31 10.25 -3.55 -11.73
CA LYS A 31 10.61 -3.68 -10.31
C LYS A 31 12.13 -3.88 -10.23
N LEU A 32 12.78 -3.15 -9.32
CA LEU A 32 14.21 -3.32 -9.11
C LEU A 32 14.40 -4.70 -8.45
N PRO A 33 15.39 -5.51 -8.87
CA PRO A 33 15.67 -6.78 -8.23
C PRO A 33 15.88 -6.59 -6.72
N THR A 34 15.32 -7.47 -5.90
CA THR A 34 15.29 -7.36 -4.43
C THR A 34 16.68 -7.18 -3.83
N ASN A 35 17.69 -7.83 -4.41
CA ASN A 35 19.08 -7.72 -3.98
C ASN A 35 19.64 -6.28 -4.11
N ILE A 36 19.28 -5.57 -5.18
CA ILE A 36 19.71 -4.19 -5.42
C ILE A 36 18.97 -3.26 -4.46
N MET A 37 17.66 -3.47 -4.27
CA MET A 37 16.86 -2.68 -3.34
C MET A 37 17.39 -2.80 -1.89
N ASN A 38 17.71 -4.03 -1.44
CA ASN A 38 18.28 -4.28 -0.13
C ASN A 38 19.67 -3.65 0.05
N LEU A 39 20.49 -3.63 -1.01
CA LEU A 39 21.78 -2.96 -1.00
C LEU A 39 21.62 -1.44 -0.80
N PHE A 40 20.72 -0.81 -1.56
CA PHE A 40 20.45 0.63 -1.47
C PHE A 40 19.72 1.03 -0.21
N ASN A 41 19.01 0.14 0.48
CA ASN A 41 18.40 0.39 1.78
C ASN A 41 19.33 0.17 2.97
N ASN A 42 20.54 -0.34 2.73
CA ASN A 42 21.51 -0.51 3.79
C ASN A 42 22.21 0.81 4.14
N ASN A 43 22.13 1.21 5.42
CA ASN A 43 22.74 2.44 5.93
C ASN A 43 24.27 2.50 5.72
N TYR A 44 24.96 1.36 5.86
CA TYR A 44 26.41 1.28 5.65
C TYR A 44 26.78 1.49 4.18
N PHE A 45 26.03 0.89 3.26
CA PHE A 45 26.24 1.08 1.83
C PHE A 45 26.05 2.55 1.42
N ARG A 46 24.97 3.19 1.89
CA ARG A 46 24.72 4.62 1.65
C ARG A 46 25.87 5.50 2.16
N PHE A 47 26.39 5.21 3.35
CA PHE A 47 27.52 5.94 3.93
C PHE A 47 28.78 5.82 3.07
N ILE A 48 29.12 4.60 2.61
CA ILE A 48 30.28 4.36 1.75
C ILE A 48 30.17 5.14 0.44
N ILE A 49 28.98 5.16 -0.18
CA ILE A 49 28.76 5.91 -1.43
C ILE A 49 28.85 7.41 -1.22
N ILE A 50 28.29 7.95 -0.12
CA ILE A 50 28.44 9.38 0.22
C ILE A 50 29.90 9.73 0.42
N LEU A 51 30.67 8.89 1.13
CA LEU A 51 32.10 9.08 1.33
C LEU A 51 32.88 9.08 0.01
N LEU A 52 32.51 8.20 -0.93
CA LEU A 52 33.08 8.17 -2.28
C LEU A 52 32.75 9.44 -3.07
N ILE A 53 31.51 9.93 -3.00
CA ILE A 53 31.08 11.18 -3.64
C ILE A 53 31.87 12.36 -3.07
N THR A 54 32.00 12.46 -1.75
CA THR A 54 32.77 13.51 -1.08
C THR A 54 34.24 13.47 -1.50
N TYR A 55 34.84 12.29 -1.59
CA TYR A 55 36.22 12.13 -2.08
C TYR A 55 36.38 12.55 -3.55
N LEU A 56 35.44 12.19 -4.42
CA LEU A 56 35.49 12.57 -5.84
C LEU A 56 35.24 14.06 -6.05
N SER A 57 34.49 14.71 -5.14
CA SER A 57 34.25 16.15 -5.15
C SER A 57 35.56 16.95 -5.08
N SER A 58 36.56 16.46 -4.34
CA SER A 58 37.87 17.13 -4.24
C SER A 58 38.77 16.91 -5.46
N LYS A 59 38.48 15.93 -6.32
CA LYS A 59 39.29 15.65 -7.53
C LYS A 59 38.69 16.24 -8.79
N ASN A 60 37.40 15.99 -9.02
CA ASN A 60 36.69 16.42 -10.21
C ASN A 60 35.24 16.75 -9.87
N LEU A 61 34.95 18.05 -9.73
CA LEU A 61 33.61 18.53 -9.37
C LEU A 61 32.54 18.00 -10.34
N GLN A 62 32.81 18.03 -11.64
CA GLN A 62 31.88 17.57 -12.67
C GLN A 62 31.51 16.08 -12.51
N GLN A 63 32.47 15.21 -12.17
CA GLN A 63 32.20 13.78 -11.98
C GLN A 63 31.41 13.51 -10.69
N SER A 64 31.73 14.25 -9.62
CA SER A 64 31.01 14.12 -8.35
C SER A 64 29.53 14.50 -8.47
N LEU A 65 29.21 15.52 -9.28
CA LEU A 65 27.83 15.95 -9.54
C LEU A 65 27.04 14.89 -10.29
N ILE A 66 27.61 14.30 -11.35
CA ILE A 66 26.95 13.25 -12.14
C ILE A 66 26.63 12.04 -11.25
N ILE A 67 27.59 11.57 -10.46
CA ILE A 67 27.40 10.41 -9.58
C ILE A 67 26.35 10.71 -8.50
N THR A 68 26.34 11.94 -7.96
CA THR A 68 25.33 12.37 -6.99
C THR A 68 23.93 12.34 -7.58
N VAL A 69 23.73 12.86 -8.79
CA VAL A 69 22.42 12.85 -9.46
C VAL A 69 21.95 11.42 -9.70
N ILE A 70 22.84 10.53 -10.16
CA ILE A 70 22.53 9.11 -10.37
C ILE A 70 22.15 8.45 -9.03
N PHE A 71 22.93 8.67 -7.97
CA PHE A 71 22.67 8.10 -6.66
C PHE A 71 21.33 8.58 -6.09
N LEU A 72 21.04 9.88 -6.16
CA LEU A 72 19.77 10.46 -5.74
C LEU A 72 18.60 9.85 -6.52
N PHE A 73 18.73 9.75 -7.84
CA PHE A 73 17.71 9.14 -8.69
C PHE A 73 17.44 7.68 -8.30
N LEU A 74 18.50 6.87 -8.15
CA LEU A 74 18.38 5.46 -7.75
C LEU A 74 17.77 5.30 -6.36
N THR A 75 18.19 6.11 -5.38
CA THR A 75 17.59 6.09 -4.04
C THR A 75 16.11 6.50 -4.08
N SER A 76 15.73 7.47 -4.90
CA SER A 76 14.33 7.87 -5.08
C SER A 76 13.48 6.74 -5.67
N LEU A 77 14.02 5.98 -6.64
CA LEU A 77 13.34 4.80 -7.19
C LEU A 77 13.19 3.69 -6.15
N ALA A 78 14.26 3.38 -5.41
CA ALA A 78 14.24 2.32 -4.40
C ALA A 78 13.24 2.62 -3.27
N THR A 79 13.21 3.85 -2.76
CA THR A 79 12.27 4.25 -1.69
C THR A 79 10.82 4.26 -2.17
N THR A 80 10.59 4.61 -3.43
CA THR A 80 9.27 4.57 -4.05
C THR A 80 8.76 3.13 -4.14
N GLN A 81 9.59 2.17 -4.53
CA GLN A 81 9.22 0.75 -4.58
C GLN A 81 8.91 0.16 -3.19
N GLU A 82 9.77 0.44 -2.20
CA GLU A 82 9.52 0.02 -0.82
C GLU A 82 8.20 0.59 -0.28
N SER A 83 7.88 1.85 -0.63
CA SER A 83 6.61 2.47 -0.24
C SER A 83 5.41 1.76 -0.87
N TYR A 84 5.51 1.36 -2.14
CA TYR A 84 4.48 0.55 -2.79
C TYR A 84 4.32 -0.82 -2.13
N GLU A 85 5.42 -1.50 -1.81
CA GLU A 85 5.37 -2.81 -1.15
C GLU A 85 4.78 -2.73 0.26
N ASN A 86 5.15 -1.71 1.03
CA ASN A 86 4.60 -1.45 2.36
C ASN A 86 3.11 -1.11 2.31
N MET A 87 2.66 -0.38 1.28
CA MET A 87 1.23 -0.10 1.06
C MET A 87 0.45 -1.33 0.61
N ILE A 88 1.04 -2.15 -0.26
CA ILE A 88 0.48 -3.45 -0.64
C ILE A 88 0.41 -4.38 0.57
N SER A 89 1.35 -4.31 1.53
CA SER A 89 1.26 -5.06 2.79
C SER A 89 0.23 -4.51 3.78
N SER A 90 -0.13 -3.23 3.65
CA SER A 90 -1.19 -2.57 4.43
C SER A 90 -2.59 -2.74 3.83
N ALA A 91 -2.69 -3.36 2.65
CA ALA A 91 -3.96 -3.70 2.03
C ALA A 91 -4.73 -4.66 2.95
N GLU A 92 -5.98 -4.29 3.26
CA GLU A 92 -6.89 -5.08 4.09
C GLU A 92 -6.87 -6.56 3.67
N GLY A 93 -6.64 -7.44 4.63
CA GLY A 93 -6.70 -8.87 4.40
C GLY A 93 -7.55 -9.57 5.45
N LYS A 94 -8.03 -10.76 5.11
CA LYS A 94 -8.91 -11.55 5.96
C LYS A 94 -8.21 -12.84 6.36
N VAL A 95 -8.30 -13.18 7.63
CA VAL A 95 -7.80 -14.47 8.14
C VAL A 95 -8.85 -15.53 7.85
N ILE A 96 -8.45 -16.59 7.16
CA ILE A 96 -9.26 -17.76 6.90
C ILE A 96 -8.87 -18.84 7.91
N ASN A 97 -9.79 -19.19 8.80
CA ASN A 97 -9.60 -20.26 9.76
C ASN A 97 -9.86 -21.61 9.09
N VAL A 98 -8.82 -22.44 9.00
CA VAL A 98 -8.88 -23.78 8.41
C VAL A 98 -9.00 -24.86 9.46
N GLY A 99 -8.33 -24.72 10.61
CA GLY A 99 -8.33 -25.76 11.63
C GLY A 99 -7.49 -26.98 11.23
N SER A 100 -7.62 -28.05 12.01
CA SER A 100 -7.08 -29.37 11.67
C SER A 100 -7.89 -30.03 10.54
N GLY A 101 -7.30 -30.98 9.81
CA GLY A 101 -7.94 -31.54 8.61
C GLY A 101 -7.35 -32.86 8.14
N GLY A 102 -8.06 -33.46 7.17
CA GLY A 102 -7.58 -34.62 6.40
C GLY A 102 -6.45 -34.25 5.44
N PRO A 103 -6.06 -35.12 4.49
CA PRO A 103 -5.07 -34.76 3.46
C PRO A 103 -5.54 -33.60 2.56
N THR A 104 -6.85 -33.45 2.41
CA THR A 104 -7.51 -32.32 1.73
C THR A 104 -8.67 -31.83 2.59
N LYS A 105 -8.87 -30.51 2.65
CA LYS A 105 -10.00 -29.88 3.35
C LYS A 105 -10.55 -28.70 2.54
N THR A 106 -11.87 -28.67 2.40
CA THR A 106 -12.59 -27.60 1.69
C THR A 106 -13.31 -26.72 2.71
N ILE A 107 -13.21 -25.40 2.56
CA ILE A 107 -13.78 -24.42 3.49
C ILE A 107 -14.51 -23.34 2.72
N ARG A 108 -15.71 -23.02 3.20
CA ARG A 108 -16.49 -21.89 2.72
C ARG A 108 -16.23 -20.66 3.59
N VAL A 109 -15.94 -19.54 2.96
CA VAL A 109 -15.75 -18.24 3.61
C VAL A 109 -16.97 -17.35 3.41
N ASN A 110 -17.12 -16.33 4.27
CA ASN A 110 -18.24 -15.37 4.23
C ASN A 110 -17.93 -14.12 3.39
N PHE A 111 -16.97 -14.19 2.48
CA PHE A 111 -16.59 -13.08 1.61
C PHE A 111 -16.23 -13.58 0.20
N ASN A 112 -16.27 -12.67 -0.76
CA ASN A 112 -15.91 -12.99 -2.15
C ASN A 112 -14.38 -13.13 -2.28
N LEU A 113 -13.91 -14.30 -2.69
CA LEU A 113 -12.50 -14.67 -2.90
C LEU A 113 -11.92 -14.17 -4.22
N ASP A 114 -12.75 -13.72 -5.16
CA ASP A 114 -12.28 -13.22 -6.45
C ASP A 114 -11.42 -11.95 -6.28
N GLU A 115 -11.71 -11.16 -5.24
CA GLU A 115 -10.97 -9.96 -4.86
C GLU A 115 -9.72 -10.25 -4.02
N TYR A 116 -9.37 -11.52 -3.77
CA TYR A 116 -8.30 -11.89 -2.85
C TYR A 116 -7.32 -12.91 -3.46
N SER A 117 -6.06 -12.76 -3.06
CA SER A 117 -4.96 -13.70 -3.28
C SER A 117 -4.65 -14.39 -1.96
N ILE A 118 -4.36 -15.69 -1.98
CA ILE A 118 -4.10 -16.48 -0.77
C ILE A 118 -2.74 -17.15 -0.94
N SER A 119 -1.90 -17.05 0.09
CA SER A 119 -0.60 -17.74 0.12
C SER A 119 -0.79 -19.22 0.46
N ASN A 120 0.14 -20.05 -0.01
CA ASN A 120 0.26 -21.45 0.38
C ASN A 120 0.93 -21.62 1.77
N GLU A 121 1.42 -20.54 2.35
CA GLU A 121 2.05 -20.55 3.67
C GLU A 121 1.03 -20.28 4.78
N PRO A 122 1.06 -21.08 5.87
CA PRO A 122 0.27 -20.78 7.06
C PRO A 122 0.58 -19.38 7.59
N TYR A 123 -0.45 -18.61 7.87
CA TYR A 123 -0.34 -17.27 8.44
C TYR A 123 0.02 -17.32 9.94
N ASN A 124 -0.51 -18.28 10.67
CA ASN A 124 -0.28 -18.39 12.10
C ASN A 124 0.97 -19.22 12.43
N LYS A 125 1.56 -18.94 13.61
CA LYS A 125 2.73 -19.65 14.12
C LYS A 125 2.44 -21.14 14.24
N GLN A 126 3.23 -21.95 13.54
CA GLN A 126 3.22 -23.41 13.65
C GLN A 126 4.36 -23.90 14.55
N ASN A 127 4.29 -25.18 14.95
CA ASN A 127 5.45 -25.85 15.56
C ASN A 127 6.66 -25.78 14.61
N PRO A 128 7.84 -25.28 15.05
CA PRO A 128 9.03 -25.17 14.20
C PRO A 128 9.53 -26.50 13.60
N ASN A 129 9.24 -27.63 14.26
CA ASN A 129 9.61 -28.97 13.78
C ASN A 129 8.63 -29.49 12.72
N TRP A 130 7.66 -28.69 12.31
CA TRP A 130 6.63 -29.06 11.37
C TRP A 130 7.02 -28.64 9.96
N SER A 131 7.33 -29.62 9.12
CA SER A 131 7.80 -29.42 7.74
C SER A 131 6.68 -29.54 6.69
N ASP A 132 5.42 -29.52 7.12
CA ASP A 132 4.27 -29.71 6.25
C ASP A 132 4.19 -28.61 5.17
N ARG A 133 3.75 -29.01 3.98
CA ARG A 133 3.57 -28.11 2.85
C ARG A 133 2.12 -28.17 2.38
N PHE A 134 1.59 -27.02 1.99
CA PHE A 134 0.19 -26.89 1.58
C PHE A 134 0.10 -26.31 0.16
N ASP A 135 -0.97 -26.68 -0.53
CA ASP A 135 -1.43 -26.09 -1.78
C ASP A 135 -2.85 -25.58 -1.53
N VAL A 136 -3.05 -24.28 -1.70
CA VAL A 136 -4.32 -23.61 -1.45
C VAL A 136 -4.91 -23.15 -2.78
N LYS A 137 -6.06 -23.71 -3.13
CA LYS A 137 -6.76 -23.43 -4.39
C LYS A 137 -8.12 -22.81 -4.14
N LYS A 138 -8.46 -21.81 -4.95
CA LYS A 138 -9.82 -21.29 -5.04
C LYS A 138 -10.64 -22.21 -5.93
N ILE A 139 -11.68 -22.81 -5.38
CA ILE A 139 -12.60 -23.67 -6.15
C ILE A 139 -13.70 -22.83 -6.78
N ASN A 140 -14.17 -21.81 -6.06
CA ASN A 140 -15.15 -20.83 -6.53
C ASN A 140 -15.01 -19.52 -5.73
N SER A 141 -15.94 -18.58 -5.94
CA SER A 141 -15.93 -17.24 -5.34
C SER A 141 -16.07 -17.21 -3.81
N ASN A 142 -16.36 -18.32 -3.12
CA ASN A 142 -16.45 -18.35 -1.66
C ASN A 142 -15.89 -19.62 -1.03
N THR A 143 -15.21 -20.46 -1.78
CA THR A 143 -14.72 -21.76 -1.33
C THR A 143 -13.25 -21.94 -1.68
N ILE A 144 -12.46 -22.31 -0.68
CA ILE A 144 -11.06 -22.73 -0.84
C ILE A 144 -10.91 -24.22 -0.58
N GLU A 145 -9.96 -24.83 -1.25
CA GLU A 145 -9.43 -26.16 -0.98
C GLU A 145 -8.00 -26.02 -0.48
N VAL A 146 -7.70 -26.63 0.67
CA VAL A 146 -6.37 -26.74 1.22
C VAL A 146 -5.96 -28.20 1.13
N LYS A 147 -4.89 -28.47 0.40
CA LYS A 147 -4.32 -29.81 0.23
C LYS A 147 -2.93 -29.85 0.82
N ARG A 148 -2.65 -30.84 1.65
CA ARG A 148 -1.28 -31.13 2.10
C ARG A 148 -0.52 -31.80 0.95
N THR A 149 0.70 -31.34 0.67
CA THR A 149 1.50 -31.79 -0.49
C THR A 149 2.69 -32.65 -0.13
N ASP A 150 3.17 -32.60 1.11
CA ASP A 150 4.31 -33.39 1.58
C ASP A 150 3.92 -34.81 2.02
N ALA A 151 2.68 -35.03 2.45
CA ALA A 151 2.19 -36.34 2.86
C ALA A 151 0.67 -36.49 2.67
N SER A 152 0.21 -37.72 2.39
CA SER A 152 -1.21 -38.05 2.26
C SER A 152 -1.90 -38.36 3.59
N VAL A 153 -1.49 -37.68 4.66
CA VAL A 153 -2.01 -37.87 6.02
C VAL A 153 -2.66 -36.59 6.55
N ARG A 154 -3.32 -36.72 7.70
CA ARG A 154 -4.00 -35.60 8.38
C ARG A 154 -2.99 -34.56 8.89
N TRP A 155 -3.39 -33.31 9.00
CA TRP A 155 -2.66 -32.30 9.78
C TRP A 155 -3.35 -32.04 11.11
N GLY A 156 -2.57 -32.01 12.19
CA GLY A 156 -3.08 -31.89 13.57
C GLY A 156 -3.16 -30.47 14.10
N GLN A 157 -2.56 -29.48 13.42
CA GLN A 157 -2.52 -28.09 13.90
C GLN A 157 -3.71 -27.27 13.39
N ASN A 158 -4.06 -26.22 14.13
CA ASN A 158 -5.08 -25.26 13.72
C ASN A 158 -4.48 -24.33 12.66
N LEU A 159 -4.71 -24.63 11.38
CA LEU A 159 -4.21 -23.79 10.28
C LEU A 159 -5.04 -22.52 10.12
N GLN A 160 -4.36 -21.42 9.84
CA GLN A 160 -4.94 -20.17 9.38
C GLN A 160 -4.18 -19.71 8.13
N PHE A 161 -4.89 -19.16 7.15
CA PHE A 161 -4.28 -18.53 5.98
C PHE A 161 -4.71 -17.08 5.88
N PHE A 162 -3.85 -16.25 5.29
CA PHE A 162 -4.15 -14.84 5.06
C PHE A 162 -4.57 -14.62 3.61
N ALA A 163 -5.81 -14.17 3.42
CA ALA A 163 -6.31 -13.72 2.14
C ALA A 163 -5.98 -12.23 2.01
N LYS A 164 -5.02 -11.92 1.12
CA LYS A 164 -4.60 -10.56 0.81
C LYS A 164 -5.40 -10.02 -0.36
N ARG A 165 -6.10 -8.90 -0.17
CA ARG A 165 -6.90 -8.27 -1.22
C ARG A 165 -6.03 -7.93 -2.44
N ILE A 166 -6.50 -8.29 -3.63
CA ILE A 166 -5.90 -7.94 -4.91
C ILE A 166 -6.30 -6.50 -5.19
N LEU A 167 -5.37 -5.57 -4.99
CA LEU A 167 -5.56 -4.18 -5.39
C LEU A 167 -5.20 -4.04 -6.87
N SER A 168 -6.07 -3.40 -7.65
CA SER A 168 -5.70 -3.03 -9.02
C SER A 168 -4.62 -1.94 -8.98
N PRO A 169 -3.73 -1.84 -9.99
CA PRO A 169 -2.74 -0.75 -10.07
C PRO A 169 -3.36 0.64 -10.01
N GLU A 170 -4.60 0.79 -10.45
CA GLU A 170 -5.37 2.04 -10.33
C GLU A 170 -5.72 2.31 -8.86
N ASP A 171 -6.21 1.31 -8.12
CA ASP A 171 -6.57 1.46 -6.69
C ASP A 171 -5.37 1.80 -5.78
N ILE A 172 -4.16 1.35 -6.13
CA ILE A 172 -2.93 1.63 -5.36
C ILE A 172 -2.58 3.13 -5.40
N GLY A 173 -2.73 3.78 -6.55
CA GLY A 173 -2.53 5.23 -6.69
C GLY A 173 -3.54 6.04 -5.86
N HIS A 174 -4.72 5.47 -5.62
CA HIS A 174 -5.84 6.15 -4.94
C HIS A 174 -5.87 5.92 -3.43
N LEU A 175 -5.35 4.80 -2.93
CA LEU A 175 -5.08 4.56 -1.50
C LEU A 175 -4.08 5.58 -0.92
N LEU A 176 -3.09 5.98 -1.73
CA LEU A 176 -2.14 7.05 -1.41
C LEU A 176 -2.84 8.40 -1.16
N ASP A 177 -3.82 8.76 -2.00
CA ASP A 177 -4.60 9.99 -1.86
C ASP A 177 -5.65 9.93 -0.72
N CYS A 178 -6.08 8.72 -0.34
CA CYS A 178 -7.10 8.46 0.69
C CYS A 178 -6.56 8.14 2.09
N LYS A 179 -5.24 8.25 2.33
CA LYS A 179 -4.66 8.14 3.69
C LYS A 179 -5.32 9.08 4.70
N ASN A 180 -5.86 10.20 4.22
CA ASN A 180 -6.81 11.04 4.93
C ASN A 180 -8.17 10.99 4.20
N PRO A 181 -9.22 10.40 4.79
CA PRO A 181 -10.53 10.25 4.15
C PRO A 181 -11.22 11.59 3.83
N GLU A 182 -10.76 12.70 4.41
CA GLU A 182 -11.28 14.03 4.14
C GLU A 182 -10.47 14.83 3.13
N SER A 183 -9.39 14.26 2.60
CA SER A 183 -8.66 14.93 1.55
C SER A 183 -9.63 15.17 0.39
N MET A 184 -9.64 16.39 -0.17
CA MET A 184 -10.52 16.65 -1.32
C MET A 184 -10.20 15.72 -2.49
N ARG A 185 -8.97 15.22 -2.57
CA ARG A 185 -8.59 14.20 -3.54
C ARG A 185 -9.35 12.89 -3.29
N CYS A 186 -9.41 12.42 -2.05
CA CYS A 186 -10.14 11.20 -1.68
C CYS A 186 -11.65 11.34 -1.88
N LEU A 187 -12.22 12.46 -1.42
CA LEU A 187 -13.65 12.75 -1.58
C LEU A 187 -14.05 12.88 -3.06
N ASN A 188 -13.28 13.64 -3.85
CA ASN A 188 -13.53 13.76 -5.28
C ASN A 188 -13.35 12.42 -6.00
N PHE A 189 -12.35 11.62 -5.60
CA PHE A 189 -12.15 10.29 -6.17
C PHE A 189 -13.36 9.39 -5.94
N CYS A 190 -13.79 9.23 -4.69
CA CYS A 190 -14.88 8.31 -4.35
C CYS A 190 -16.24 8.73 -4.93
N TYR A 191 -16.54 10.03 -4.98
CA TYR A 191 -17.86 10.52 -5.39
C TYR A 191 -17.95 10.94 -6.87
N ASN A 192 -16.84 11.31 -7.54
CA ASN A 192 -16.88 11.61 -8.98
C ASN A 192 -16.82 10.35 -9.85
N LYS A 193 -16.10 9.29 -9.45
CA LYS A 193 -16.08 8.01 -10.16
C LYS A 193 -17.22 7.04 -9.80
N GLY A 194 -18.14 7.48 -8.92
CA GLY A 194 -19.42 6.82 -8.71
C GLY A 194 -19.44 5.70 -7.68
N LEU A 195 -18.67 5.78 -6.59
CA LEU A 195 -18.62 4.77 -5.52
C LEU A 195 -18.43 3.33 -6.06
N ASN A 196 -17.88 3.14 -7.27
CA ASN A 196 -17.86 1.82 -7.89
C ASN A 196 -16.77 0.92 -7.31
N SER A 197 -15.74 1.48 -6.67
CA SER A 197 -14.75 0.69 -5.94
C SER A 197 -15.36 0.18 -4.64
N SER A 198 -15.11 -1.10 -4.32
CA SER A 198 -15.54 -1.70 -3.04
C SER A 198 -14.97 -0.90 -1.86
N PHE A 199 -13.75 -0.36 -1.98
CA PHE A 199 -13.17 0.58 -1.00
C PHE A 199 -14.08 1.78 -0.70
N CYS A 200 -14.55 2.53 -1.71
CA CYS A 200 -15.37 3.71 -1.47
C CYS A 200 -16.76 3.35 -0.92
N LYS A 201 -17.32 2.19 -1.29
CA LYS A 201 -18.60 1.70 -0.75
C LYS A 201 -18.52 1.38 0.74
N ASP A 202 -17.43 0.74 1.14
CA ASP A 202 -17.20 0.30 2.51
C ASP A 202 -16.79 1.47 3.41
N MET A 203 -16.04 2.44 2.85
CA MET A 203 -15.48 3.54 3.62
C MET A 203 -16.43 4.74 3.79
N PHE A 204 -17.23 5.08 2.77
CA PHE A 204 -17.99 6.34 2.71
C PHE A 204 -19.51 6.18 2.66
N PRO A 205 -20.30 7.12 3.21
CA PRO A 205 -21.75 7.06 3.18
C PRO A 205 -22.28 7.07 1.75
N LYS A 206 -23.32 6.24 1.50
CA LYS A 206 -24.09 6.31 0.26
C LYS A 206 -24.80 7.66 0.20
N GLU A 207 -25.03 8.16 -1.01
CA GLU A 207 -25.86 9.36 -1.26
C GLU A 207 -25.33 10.69 -0.65
N ALA A 208 -24.02 10.81 -0.43
CA ALA A 208 -23.40 12.06 0.02
C ALA A 208 -22.66 12.83 -1.10
N LYS A 209 -22.95 12.49 -2.36
CA LYS A 209 -22.34 13.15 -3.54
C LYS A 209 -22.76 14.61 -3.66
N ASP A 210 -24.00 14.90 -3.28
CA ASP A 210 -24.57 16.25 -3.17
C ASP A 210 -23.77 17.16 -2.22
N CYS A 211 -23.21 16.60 -1.14
CA CYS A 211 -22.39 17.35 -0.19
C CYS A 211 -21.09 17.91 -0.82
N LEU A 212 -20.60 17.37 -1.93
CA LEU A 212 -19.38 17.89 -2.60
C LEU A 212 -19.57 19.28 -3.20
N ASN A 213 -20.79 19.62 -3.60
CA ASN A 213 -21.09 20.89 -4.25
C ASN A 213 -21.14 22.07 -3.26
N ILE A 214 -21.07 21.79 -1.95
CA ILE A 214 -21.08 22.81 -0.90
C ILE A 214 -19.69 23.44 -0.77
N THR A 215 -19.60 24.73 -1.10
CA THR A 215 -18.35 25.51 -1.03
C THR A 215 -17.90 25.80 0.41
N ASN A 216 -18.85 26.01 1.32
CA ASN A 216 -18.56 26.27 2.73
C ASN A 216 -18.16 24.98 3.47
N LYS A 217 -16.94 24.96 4.03
CA LYS A 217 -16.38 23.80 4.73
C LYS A 217 -17.18 23.37 5.97
N ALA A 218 -17.79 24.31 6.70
CA ALA A 218 -18.58 24.00 7.88
C ALA A 218 -19.88 23.27 7.48
N ASN A 219 -20.64 23.88 6.58
CA ASN A 219 -21.91 23.34 6.06
C ASN A 219 -21.72 22.01 5.34
N ARG A 220 -20.58 21.84 4.64
CA ARG A 220 -20.23 20.59 3.99
C ARG A 220 -20.01 19.47 5.00
N LEU A 221 -19.31 19.74 6.11
CA LEU A 221 -19.14 18.73 7.17
C LEU A 221 -20.51 18.35 7.74
N ASP A 222 -21.37 19.33 7.98
CA ASP A 222 -22.69 19.08 8.56
C ASP A 222 -23.56 18.23 7.62
N CYS A 223 -23.49 18.45 6.30
CA CYS A 223 -24.12 17.60 5.27
C CYS A 223 -23.60 16.15 5.33
N PHE A 224 -22.28 15.94 5.39
CA PHE A 224 -21.72 14.59 5.48
C PHE A 224 -22.13 13.86 6.77
N VAL A 225 -22.18 14.58 7.89
CA VAL A 225 -22.64 14.01 9.17
C VAL A 225 -24.11 13.65 9.12
N GLU A 226 -24.94 14.46 8.49
CA GLU A 226 -26.36 14.16 8.30
C GLU A 226 -26.55 12.84 7.53
N LYS A 227 -25.82 12.66 6.42
CA LYS A 227 -25.86 11.40 5.64
C LYS A 227 -25.29 10.20 6.39
N CYS A 228 -24.50 10.42 7.44
CA CYS A 228 -23.94 9.37 8.29
C CYS A 228 -24.90 8.86 9.37
N ASN A 229 -26.00 9.57 9.66
CA ASN A 229 -26.96 9.20 10.69
C ASN A 229 -27.98 8.14 10.23
N THR A 230 -27.85 7.61 9.02
CA THR A 230 -28.70 6.52 8.53
C THR A 230 -28.19 5.17 9.04
N SER A 231 -29.09 4.21 9.27
CA SER A 231 -28.76 2.86 9.76
C SER A 231 -27.77 2.11 8.85
N GLU A 232 -27.74 2.44 7.56
CA GLU A 232 -26.83 1.85 6.58
C GLU A 232 -25.42 2.46 6.58
N ASN A 233 -25.29 3.73 7.01
CA ASN A 233 -24.02 4.47 6.94
C ASN A 233 -23.32 4.60 8.30
N ILE A 234 -24.02 4.41 9.42
CA ILE A 234 -23.49 4.65 10.78
C ILE A 234 -22.29 3.75 11.13
N SER A 235 -22.23 2.54 10.55
CA SER A 235 -21.13 1.58 10.76
C SER A 235 -19.88 1.90 9.94
N LYS A 236 -19.94 2.88 9.03
CA LYS A 236 -18.83 3.17 8.13
C LYS A 236 -17.70 3.93 8.83
N PRO A 237 -16.43 3.58 8.57
CA PRO A 237 -15.28 4.24 9.19
C PRO A 237 -15.26 5.76 9.02
N SER A 238 -15.64 6.29 7.86
CA SER A 238 -15.68 7.74 7.66
C SER A 238 -16.70 8.40 8.58
N CYS A 239 -17.85 7.77 8.82
CA CYS A 239 -18.93 8.33 9.63
C CYS A 239 -18.56 8.43 11.11
N GLN A 240 -17.80 7.45 11.63
CA GLN A 240 -17.26 7.52 12.99
C GLN A 240 -16.33 8.73 13.16
N ILE A 241 -15.41 8.94 12.22
CA ILE A 241 -14.46 10.07 12.26
C ILE A 241 -15.19 11.41 12.16
N LEU A 242 -16.19 11.51 11.28
CA LEU A 242 -16.97 12.73 11.06
C LEU A 242 -17.80 13.09 12.30
N ASN A 243 -18.40 12.11 12.98
CA ASN A 243 -19.18 12.31 14.20
C ASN A 243 -18.30 12.79 15.37
N ILE A 244 -17.12 12.18 15.56
CA ILE A 244 -16.14 12.63 16.56
C ILE A 244 -15.77 14.10 16.32
N ARG A 245 -15.52 14.48 15.07
CA ARG A 245 -15.16 15.86 14.75
C ARG A 245 -16.27 16.86 14.96
N LYS A 246 -17.52 16.48 14.66
CA LYS A 246 -18.67 17.33 14.98
C LYS A 246 -18.76 17.56 16.49
N SER A 247 -18.63 16.50 17.29
CA SER A 247 -18.61 16.61 18.75
C SER A 247 -17.51 17.55 19.25
N VAL A 248 -16.26 17.40 18.77
CA VAL A 248 -15.15 18.30 19.13
C VAL A 248 -15.41 19.75 18.70
N ARG A 249 -15.94 19.95 17.48
CA ARG A 249 -16.29 21.29 16.98
C ARG A 249 -17.34 21.95 17.86
N ASP A 250 -18.36 21.23 18.26
CA ASP A 250 -19.46 21.75 19.07
C ASP A 250 -19.00 22.06 20.49
N GLU A 251 -18.13 21.23 21.09
CA GLU A 251 -17.49 21.50 22.38
C GLU A 251 -16.64 22.79 22.34
N ILE A 252 -15.87 23.00 21.26
CA ILE A 252 -15.08 24.22 21.08
C ILE A 252 -16.00 25.45 20.95
N LYS A 253 -17.09 25.36 20.19
CA LYS A 253 -18.06 26.45 20.05
C LYS A 253 -18.71 26.80 21.39
N GLU A 254 -19.07 25.79 22.17
CA GLU A 254 -19.64 25.98 23.51
C GLU A 254 -18.66 26.71 24.43
N LYS A 255 -17.40 26.26 24.46
CA LYS A 255 -16.34 26.94 25.22
C LYS A 255 -16.16 28.40 24.77
N ILE A 256 -16.11 28.66 23.46
CA ILE A 256 -15.99 30.03 22.93
C ILE A 256 -17.18 30.90 23.35
N ASN A 257 -18.40 30.39 23.26
CA ASN A 257 -19.61 31.13 23.63
C ASN A 257 -19.62 31.48 25.13
N LYS A 258 -19.16 30.56 25.97
CA LYS A 258 -19.00 30.79 27.42
C LYS A 258 -18.03 31.94 27.73
N TYR A 259 -16.97 32.11 26.95
CA TYR A 259 -16.02 33.22 27.15
C TYR A 259 -16.47 34.54 26.49
N ARG A 260 -17.40 34.48 25.54
CA ARG A 260 -17.89 35.67 24.80
C ARG A 260 -19.03 36.39 25.52
N ASN A 261 -19.82 35.66 26.31
CA ASN A 261 -20.90 36.17 27.14
C ASN A 261 -20.68 35.71 28.60
N PRO A 262 -19.77 36.35 29.36
CA PRO A 262 -19.46 35.99 30.74
C PRO A 262 -20.65 36.19 31.69
#